data_AF-A0A947BL40-F1
#
_entry.id   AF-A0A947BL40-F1
#
_cell.length_a   1.000
_cell.length_b   1.000
_cell.length_c   1.000
_cell.angle_alpha   90.00
_cell.angle_beta   90.00
_cell.angle_gamma   90.00
#
_symmetry.space_group_name_H-M   'P 1'
#
loop_
_entity.id
_entity.type
_entity.pdbx_description
1 polymer ?
#
loop_
_entity_poly.entity_id
_entity_poly.type
_entity_poly.pdbx_seq_one_letter_code
_entity_poly.pdbx_strand_id
1 'polypeptide(L)'
;HNKYFPNLNLAMAAPITTAGQVTYDDGTEATIEQMSKDVAAFLTWTAEPTLVKRKQTGWPVMIFLLFATVLAYMSKRQIWAAIKPKK
;
A
#
# COMPACT_ATOMS: atom_id res chain seq x y z
N HIS A 1 21.21 -13.66 15.76
CA HIS A 1 21.60 -12.70 14.70
C HIS A 1 20.43 -12.53 13.74
N ASN A 2 20.08 -11.29 13.36
CA ASN A 2 18.98 -10.97 12.44
C ASN A 2 19.53 -10.26 11.20
N LYS A 3 19.38 -10.86 10.01
CA LYS A 3 19.89 -10.32 8.73
C LYS A 3 19.22 -9.01 8.30
N TYR A 4 17.99 -8.75 8.76
CA TYR A 4 17.18 -7.63 8.30
C TYR A 4 17.43 -6.34 9.11
N PHE A 5 18.03 -6.43 10.29
CA PHE A 5 18.32 -5.26 11.11
C PHE A 5 19.62 -4.58 10.63
N PRO A 6 19.64 -3.23 10.48
CA PRO A 6 20.87 -2.54 10.11
C PRO A 6 21.90 -2.68 11.24
N ASN A 7 23.05 -3.28 10.90
CA ASN A 7 24.09 -3.76 11.82
C ASN A 7 23.71 -5.02 12.60
N LEU A 8 24.71 -5.84 12.94
CA LEU A 8 24.51 -7.17 13.54
C LEU A 8 23.93 -7.14 14.97
N ASN A 9 23.89 -5.96 15.61
CA ASN A 9 23.56 -5.77 17.03
C ASN A 9 22.12 -5.29 17.21
N LEU A 10 21.16 -6.22 17.10
CA LEU A 10 19.79 -6.01 17.56
C LEU A 10 19.69 -6.38 19.05
N ALA A 11 19.34 -5.43 19.91
CA ALA A 11 19.18 -5.65 21.36
C ALA A 11 17.86 -6.36 21.74
N MET A 12 16.91 -6.44 20.80
CA MET A 12 15.63 -7.10 21.00
C MET A 12 15.78 -8.62 20.85
N ALA A 13 15.44 -9.38 21.90
CA ALA A 13 15.28 -10.83 21.79
C ALA A 13 14.14 -11.18 20.84
N ALA A 14 14.16 -12.38 20.23
CA ALA A 14 13.08 -12.81 19.35
C ALA A 14 11.74 -12.81 20.12
N PRO A 15 10.75 -11.98 19.72
CA PRO A 15 9.52 -11.84 20.50
C PRO A 15 8.50 -12.95 20.23
N ILE A 16 8.59 -13.57 19.04
CA ILE A 16 7.76 -14.71 18.63
C ILE A 16 8.72 -15.87 18.40
N THR A 17 8.62 -16.92 19.23
CA THR A 17 9.61 -18.01 19.24
C THR A 17 9.02 -19.37 18.92
N THR A 18 7.73 -19.57 19.18
CA THR A 18 7.07 -20.87 19.07
C THR A 18 5.72 -20.74 18.38
N ALA A 19 5.32 -21.79 17.65
CA ALA A 19 3.93 -21.92 17.24
C ALA A 19 3.03 -22.05 18.47
N GLY A 20 1.82 -21.50 18.41
CA GLY A 20 0.85 -21.55 19.51
C GLY A 20 1.15 -20.60 20.68
N GLN A 21 2.06 -19.63 20.52
CA GLN A 21 2.38 -18.66 21.58
C GLN A 21 1.17 -17.78 21.97
N VAL A 22 0.19 -17.65 21.06
CA VAL A 22 -1.11 -17.02 21.31
C VAL A 22 -2.23 -17.93 20.81
N THR A 23 -3.42 -17.75 21.36
CA THR A 23 -4.65 -18.41 20.88
C THR A 23 -5.51 -17.37 20.17
N TYR A 24 -5.77 -17.58 18.88
CA TYR A 24 -6.71 -16.76 18.13
C TYR A 24 -8.15 -17.13 18.49
N ASP A 25 -9.03 -16.12 18.52
CA ASP A 25 -10.46 -16.26 18.80
C ASP A 25 -11.25 -16.88 17.63
N ASP A 26 -10.74 -16.73 16.41
CA ASP A 26 -11.32 -17.28 15.17
C ASP A 26 -10.86 -18.72 14.86
N GLY A 27 -10.00 -19.30 15.70
CA GLY A 27 -9.44 -20.64 15.51
C GLY A 27 -8.29 -20.72 14.50
N THR A 28 -7.77 -19.58 14.02
CA THR A 28 -6.59 -19.54 13.15
C THR A 28 -5.39 -20.22 13.81
N GLU A 29 -4.67 -21.05 13.05
CA GLU A 29 -3.44 -21.68 13.53
C GLU A 29 -2.35 -20.63 13.77
N ALA A 30 -1.92 -20.50 15.02
CA ALA A 30 -0.89 -19.55 15.43
C ALA A 30 0.53 -19.99 15.05
N THR A 31 0.82 -20.04 13.76
CA THR A 31 2.20 -20.21 13.26
C THR A 31 3.00 -18.92 13.45
N ILE A 32 4.34 -19.03 13.46
CA ILE A 32 5.22 -17.86 13.59
C ILE A 32 5.00 -16.88 12.43
N GLU A 33 4.82 -17.38 11.21
CA GLU A 33 4.57 -16.54 10.03
C GLU A 33 3.22 -15.82 10.12
N GLN A 34 2.16 -16.52 10.54
CA GLN A 34 0.83 -15.96 10.70
C GLN A 34 0.82 -14.84 11.74
N MET A 35 1.35 -15.11 12.95
CA MET A 35 1.45 -14.09 14.00
C MET A 35 2.29 -12.88 13.56
N SER A 36 3.41 -13.12 12.86
CA SER A 36 4.26 -12.04 12.36
C SER A 36 3.53 -11.17 11.34
N LYS A 37 2.74 -11.78 10.45
CA LYS A 37 1.95 -11.08 9.43
C LYS A 37 0.84 -10.25 10.04
N ASP A 38 0.13 -10.78 11.03
CA ASP A 38 -0.99 -10.10 11.66
C ASP A 38 -0.53 -8.90 12.48
N VAL A 39 0.57 -9.04 13.24
CA VAL A 39 1.18 -7.91 13.95
C VAL A 39 1.65 -6.84 12.97
N ALA A 40 2.28 -7.22 11.85
CA ALA A 40 2.70 -6.26 10.83
C ALA A 40 1.52 -5.54 10.18
N ALA A 41 0.42 -6.25 9.90
CA ALA A 41 -0.81 -5.68 9.37
C ALA A 41 -1.44 -4.69 10.37
N PHE A 42 -1.51 -5.06 11.65
CA PHE A 42 -1.98 -4.19 12.72
C PHE A 42 -1.12 -2.93 12.84
N LEU A 43 0.21 -3.06 12.90
CA LEU A 43 1.12 -1.93 12.95
C LEU A 43 0.96 -1.01 11.74
N THR A 44 0.79 -1.57 10.55
CA THR A 44 0.52 -0.79 9.32
C THR A 44 -0.78 0.01 9.45
N TRP A 45 -1.84 -0.62 9.96
CA TRP A 45 -3.11 0.08 10.22
C TRP A 45 -2.97 1.18 11.29
N THR A 46 -2.23 0.94 12.37
CA THR A 46 -1.98 1.97 13.40
C THR A 46 -1.19 3.15 12.86
N ALA A 47 -0.23 2.89 11.95
CA ALA A 47 0.56 3.93 11.31
C ALA A 47 -0.25 4.74 10.28
N GLU A 48 -1.22 4.11 9.59
CA GLU A 48 -2.07 4.76 8.59
C GLU A 48 -3.55 4.35 8.72
N PRO A 49 -4.29 4.90 9.71
CA PRO A 49 -5.69 4.50 9.95
C PRO A 49 -6.63 4.89 8.82
N THR A 50 -6.28 5.93 8.04
CA THR A 50 -7.07 6.42 6.92
C THR A 50 -6.78 5.71 5.60
N LEU A 51 -5.88 4.70 5.59
CA LEU A 51 -5.42 4.03 4.36
C LEU A 51 -6.57 3.51 3.50
N VAL A 52 -7.54 2.85 4.13
CA VAL A 52 -8.71 2.28 3.43
C VAL A 52 -9.54 3.38 2.79
N LYS A 53 -9.86 4.43 3.55
CA LYS A 53 -10.65 5.56 3.04
C LYS A 53 -9.92 6.30 1.93
N ARG A 54 -8.61 6.52 2.09
CA ARG A 54 -7.74 7.14 1.08
C ARG A 54 -7.74 6.33 -0.22
N LYS A 55 -7.61 5.00 -0.16
CA LYS A 55 -7.65 4.14 -1.35
C LYS A 55 -9.03 4.15 -2.00
N GLN A 56 -10.10 4.08 -1.21
CA GLN A 56 -11.48 4.14 -1.72
C GLN A 56 -11.78 5.45 -2.44
N THR A 57 -11.34 6.59 -1.92
CA THR A 57 -11.51 7.90 -2.59
C THR A 57 -10.53 8.10 -3.74
N GLY A 58 -9.31 7.58 -3.63
CA GLY A 58 -8.28 7.72 -4.66
C GLY A 58 -8.64 7.03 -5.98
N TRP A 59 -9.32 5.87 -5.93
CA TRP A 59 -9.65 5.12 -7.15
C TRP A 59 -10.57 5.89 -8.13
N PRO A 60 -11.72 6.46 -7.71
CA PRO A 60 -12.52 7.34 -8.55
C PRO A 60 -11.74 8.56 -9.07
N VAL A 61 -10.89 9.16 -8.24
CA VAL A 61 -10.07 10.32 -8.62
C VAL A 61 -9.10 9.95 -9.74
N MET A 62 -8.44 8.80 -9.68
CA MET A 62 -7.53 8.34 -10.73
C MET A 62 -8.26 8.11 -12.06
N ILE A 63 -9.46 7.52 -12.02
CA ILE A 63 -10.30 7.33 -13.22
C ILE A 63 -10.69 8.68 -13.80
N PHE A 64 -11.17 9.61 -12.96
CA PHE A 64 -11.54 10.95 -13.39
C PHE A 64 -10.36 11.67 -14.06
N LEU A 65 -9.17 11.64 -13.44
CA LEU A 65 -7.98 12.29 -13.97
C LEU A 65 -7.53 11.67 -15.30
N LEU A 66 -7.67 10.35 -15.48
CA LEU A 66 -7.40 9.69 -16.75
C LEU A 66 -8.32 10.23 -17.87
N PHE A 67 -9.63 10.24 -17.62
CA PHE A 67 -10.60 10.78 -18.58
C PHE A 67 -10.38 12.27 -18.87
N ALA A 68 -10.20 13.07 -17.82
CA ALA A 68 -9.94 14.50 -17.94
C ALA A 68 -8.67 14.78 -18.77
N THR A 69 -7.61 14.00 -18.57
CA THR A 69 -6.36 14.12 -19.32
C THR A 69 -6.55 13.77 -20.80
N VAL A 70 -7.29 12.71 -21.12
CA VAL A 70 -7.61 12.34 -22.51
C VAL A 70 -8.40 13.45 -23.19
N LEU A 71 -9.45 13.98 -22.55
CA LEU A 71 -10.26 15.06 -23.10
C LEU A 71 -9.45 16.35 -23.27
N ALA A 72 -8.62 16.71 -22.29
CA ALA A 72 -7.73 17.87 -22.37
C ALA A 72 -6.74 17.73 -23.54
N TYR A 73 -6.20 16.53 -23.75
CA TYR A 73 -5.31 16.25 -24.88
C TYR A 73 -6.03 16.38 -26.24
N MET A 74 -7.25 15.86 -26.35
CA MET A 74 -8.07 16.01 -27.56
C MET A 74 -8.41 17.48 -27.83
N SER A 75 -8.83 18.22 -26.79
CA SER A 75 -9.11 19.65 -26.87
C SER A 75 -7.88 20.45 -27.32
N LYS A 76 -6.70 20.17 -26.73
CA LYS A 76 -5.42 20.73 -27.18
C LYS A 76 -5.18 20.44 -28.67
N ARG A 77 -5.36 19.19 -29.12
CA ARG A 77 -5.16 18.84 -30.54
C ARG A 77 -6.12 19.58 -31.46
N GLN A 78 -7.37 19.79 -31.05
CA GLN A 78 -8.37 20.50 -31.83
C GLN A 78 -8.06 21.99 -31.95
N ILE A 79 -7.77 22.68 -30.83
CA ILE A 79 -7.48 24.12 -30.82
C ILE A 79 -6.21 24.43 -31.64
N TRP A 80 -5.16 23.63 -31.46
CA TRP A 80 -3.88 23.84 -32.14
C TRP A 80 -3.84 23.29 -33.57
N ALA A 81 -4.92 22.68 -34.06
CA ALA A 81 -5.00 22.25 -35.47
C ALA A 81 -5.02 23.44 -36.43
N ALA A 82 -5.62 24.58 -36.03
CA ALA A 82 -5.74 25.77 -36.86
C ALA A 82 -4.41 26.53 -37.07
N ILE A 83 -3.47 26.41 -36.12
CA ILE A 83 -2.21 27.17 -36.10
C ILE A 83 -1.05 26.33 -36.65
N LYS A 84 -1.23 25.02 -36.80
CA LYS A 84 -0.17 24.15 -37.34
C LYS A 84 -0.03 24.36 -38.85
N PRO A 85 1.14 24.80 -39.35
CA PRO A 85 1.36 24.91 -40.78
C PRO A 85 1.23 23.51 -41.42
N LYS A 86 0.39 23.39 -42.45
CA LYS A 86 0.44 22.24 -43.35
C LYS A 86 1.83 22.22 -44.00
N LYS A 87 2.55 21.11 -43.87
CA LYS A 87 3.69 20.84 -44.76
C LYS A 87 3.19 20.64 -46.19
#